data_AF-A0A015MJH5-F1
#
_entry.id   AF-A0A015MJH5-F1
#
_cell.length_a   1.000
_cell.length_b   1.000
_cell.length_c   1.000
_cell.angle_alpha   90.00
_cell.angle_beta   90.00
_cell.angle_gamma   90.00
#
_symmetry.space_group_name_H-M   'P 1'
#
loop_
_entity.id
_entity.type
_entity.pdbx_description
1 polymer ?
#
loop_
_entity_poly.entity_id
_entity_poly.type
_entity_poly.pdbx_seq_one_letter_code
_entity_poly.pdbx_strand_id
1 'polypeptide(L)'
;MSDVGPKIDSNEFGQYFLSVPQACVYYHLLPPIDALEYRDFLRCNPFIMYRRCLQKASGLSTQECSKIAKISWSSANDQLKEFFRNYANDVLNNRKKVYRIVNNRSKPKKSSFRRFVVDQEVHTRQHLEAQTEFQICSMRPTIMRFSIFDF
;
A
#
# COMPACT_ATOMS: atom_id res chain seq x y z
N MET A 1 43.66 -2.47 -1.16
CA MET A 1 42.43 -2.46 -1.98
C MET A 1 41.70 -1.17 -1.63
N SER A 2 41.60 -0.24 -2.57
CA SER A 2 40.96 1.06 -2.36
C SER A 2 39.49 0.83 -2.03
N ASP A 3 39.00 1.43 -0.96
CA ASP A 3 37.64 1.26 -0.47
C ASP A 3 36.64 1.92 -1.44
N VAL A 4 36.08 1.16 -2.39
CA VAL A 4 35.17 1.66 -3.45
C VAL A 4 33.71 1.75 -2.96
N GLY A 5 33.50 1.74 -1.64
CA GLY A 5 32.18 1.80 -1.01
C GLY A 5 31.69 3.23 -0.75
N PRO A 6 30.39 3.42 -0.47
CA PRO A 6 29.92 4.66 0.12
C PRO A 6 30.58 4.85 1.49
N LYS A 7 30.93 6.09 1.81
CA LYS A 7 31.63 6.44 3.05
C LYS A 7 31.09 7.73 3.67
N ILE A 8 31.36 7.88 4.96
CA ILE A 8 31.01 9.07 5.74
C ILE A 8 32.28 9.63 6.34
N ASP A 9 32.48 10.91 6.08
CA ASP A 9 33.56 11.70 6.67
C ASP A 9 32.94 12.73 7.63
N SER A 10 33.68 13.18 8.65
CA SER A 10 33.24 14.20 9.61
C SER A 10 34.28 15.30 9.72
N ASN A 11 33.83 16.55 9.91
CA ASN A 11 34.73 17.66 10.21
C ASN A 11 34.80 17.99 11.71
N GLU A 12 35.72 18.89 12.07
CA GLU A 12 35.94 19.40 13.44
C GLU A 12 34.71 20.13 14.00
N PHE A 13 33.80 20.58 13.14
CA PHE A 13 32.56 21.26 13.51
C PHE A 13 31.37 20.30 13.71
N GLY A 14 31.61 18.98 13.68
CA GLY A 14 30.57 17.97 13.86
C GLY A 14 29.63 17.79 12.66
N GLN A 15 29.98 18.33 11.50
CA GLN A 15 29.24 18.14 10.26
C GLN A 15 29.69 16.84 9.57
N TYR A 16 28.72 16.14 8.97
CA TYR A 16 28.95 14.88 8.29
C TYR A 16 28.85 15.05 6.77
N PHE A 17 29.74 14.39 6.04
CA PHE A 17 29.82 14.41 4.59
C PHE A 17 29.65 13.01 4.03
N LEU A 18 28.72 12.86 3.10
CA LEU A 18 28.43 11.62 2.41
C LEU A 18 29.17 11.59 1.07
N SER A 19 29.92 10.51 0.83
CA SER A 19 30.47 10.21 -0.49
C SER A 19 29.94 8.86 -0.98
N VAL A 20 29.39 8.83 -2.18
CA VAL A 20 28.87 7.63 -2.86
C VAL A 20 29.44 7.60 -4.27
N PRO A 21 30.58 6.91 -4.50
CA PRO A 21 31.22 6.84 -5.80
C PRO A 21 30.30 6.31 -6.91
N GLN A 22 29.43 5.34 -6.58
CA GLN A 22 28.48 4.72 -7.52
C GLN A 22 27.43 5.69 -8.07
N ALA A 23 27.24 6.84 -7.41
CA ALA A 23 26.31 7.90 -7.83
C ALA A 23 27.04 9.18 -8.25
N CYS A 24 28.38 9.16 -8.37
CA CYS A 24 29.21 10.34 -8.58
C CYS A 24 29.00 11.45 -7.53
N VAL A 25 28.66 11.06 -6.29
CA VAL A 25 28.48 11.99 -5.17
C VAL A 25 29.73 11.99 -4.31
N TYR A 26 30.33 13.15 -4.11
CA TYR A 26 31.54 13.31 -3.30
C TYR A 26 31.39 14.48 -2.33
N TYR A 27 31.75 14.26 -1.06
CA TYR A 27 31.74 15.27 -0.01
C TYR A 27 30.42 16.06 0.09
N HIS A 28 29.28 15.37 -0.06
CA HIS A 28 27.98 16.01 0.08
C HIS A 28 27.66 16.23 1.55
N LEU A 29 27.47 17.48 1.96
CA LEU A 29 27.10 17.82 3.32
C LEU A 29 25.72 17.22 3.66
N LEU A 30 25.66 16.43 4.74
CA LEU A 30 24.40 15.91 5.25
C LEU A 30 23.64 17.00 6.01
N PRO A 31 22.31 17.07 5.87
CA PRO A 31 21.49 18.00 6.65
C PRO A 31 21.64 17.75 8.17
N PRO A 32 21.44 18.76 9.01
CA PRO A 32 21.41 18.55 10.45
C PRO A 32 20.13 17.80 10.86
N ILE A 33 20.16 17.12 12.00
CA ILE A 33 19.05 16.25 12.47
C ILE A 33 17.73 16.99 12.72
N ASP A 34 17.77 18.30 12.90
CA ASP A 34 16.65 19.21 13.12
C ASP A 34 16.18 19.92 11.84
N ALA A 35 16.75 19.58 10.68
CA ALA A 35 16.36 20.17 9.42
C ALA A 35 14.85 20.02 9.15
N LEU A 36 14.24 21.10 8.63
CA LEU A 36 12.81 21.15 8.30
C LEU A 36 12.36 20.00 7.38
N GLU A 37 13.28 19.50 6.57
CA GLU A 37 13.08 18.41 5.62
C GLU A 37 12.70 17.07 6.25
N TYR A 38 12.98 16.91 7.55
CA TYR A 38 12.70 15.71 8.32
C TYR A 38 11.39 15.78 9.12
N ARG A 39 10.77 16.96 9.19
CA ARG A 39 9.56 17.20 10.00
C ARG A 39 8.38 16.33 9.58
N ASP A 40 8.21 16.12 8.28
CA ASP A 40 7.06 15.37 7.72
C ASP A 40 7.36 13.87 7.54
N PHE A 41 8.48 13.38 8.06
CA PHE A 41 8.94 12.02 7.81
C PHE A 41 8.26 11.00 8.75
N LEU A 42 7.24 10.33 8.22
CA LEU A 42 6.49 9.30 8.96
C LEU A 42 7.27 8.00 9.19
N ARG A 43 8.19 7.64 8.27
CA ARG A 43 8.93 6.36 8.29
C ARG A 43 10.43 6.60 8.10
N CYS A 44 11.17 6.64 9.21
CA CYS A 44 12.61 6.86 9.22
C CYS A 44 13.37 5.53 9.43
N ASN A 45 13.60 4.76 8.36
CA ASN A 45 14.52 3.62 8.39
C ASN A 45 15.91 4.08 7.92
N PRO A 46 17.03 3.59 8.51
CA PRO A 46 18.39 3.88 8.05
C PRO A 46 18.58 3.87 6.53
N PHE A 47 18.10 2.83 5.83
CA PHE A 47 18.22 2.74 4.38
C PHE A 47 17.42 3.84 3.65
N ILE A 48 16.22 4.16 4.14
CA ILE A 48 15.39 5.20 3.55
C ILE A 48 16.04 6.57 3.74
N MET A 49 16.67 6.79 4.90
CA MET A 49 17.41 8.02 5.18
C MET A 49 18.61 8.17 4.25
N TYR A 50 19.42 7.11 4.11
CA TYR A 50 20.53 7.05 3.16
C TYR A 50 20.09 7.38 1.73
N ARG A 51 19.05 6.68 1.22
CA ARG A 51 18.53 6.88 -0.13
C ARG A 51 18.07 8.31 -0.37
N ARG A 52 17.47 8.97 0.63
CA ARG A 52 17.00 10.36 0.51
C ARG A 52 18.17 11.34 0.43
N CYS A 53 19.19 11.15 1.27
CA CYS A 53 20.41 11.95 1.21
C CYS A 53 21.10 11.79 -0.15
N LEU A 54 21.18 10.56 -0.64
CA LEU A 54 21.70 10.26 -1.98
C LEU A 54 20.88 10.92 -3.09
N GLN A 55 19.54 10.87 -3.00
CA GLN A 55 18.65 11.47 -4.00
C GLN A 55 18.83 12.99 -4.07
N LYS A 56 18.95 13.64 -2.91
CA LYS A 56 19.23 15.08 -2.83
C LYS A 56 20.60 15.44 -3.39
N ALA A 57 21.61 14.64 -3.07
CA ALA A 57 22.97 14.88 -3.52
C ALA A 57 23.17 14.69 -5.02
N SER A 58 22.52 13.68 -5.60
CA SER A 58 22.73 13.27 -6.99
C SER A 58 21.78 13.92 -7.99
N GLY A 59 20.64 14.44 -7.54
CA GLY A 59 19.61 15.00 -8.44
C GLY A 59 18.94 13.96 -9.35
N LEU A 60 19.21 12.66 -9.14
CA LEU A 60 18.70 11.57 -9.97
C LEU A 60 17.21 11.35 -9.80
N SER A 61 16.59 10.74 -10.81
CA SER A 61 15.21 10.28 -10.72
C SER A 61 15.04 9.29 -9.57
N THR A 62 13.83 9.24 -8.99
CA THR A 62 13.52 8.35 -7.85
C THR A 62 13.85 6.88 -8.16
N GLN A 63 13.60 6.43 -9.38
CA GLN A 63 13.82 5.04 -9.78
C GLN A 63 15.31 4.70 -9.89
N GLU A 64 16.10 5.54 -10.54
CA GLU A 64 17.55 5.36 -10.69
C GLU A 64 18.25 5.45 -9.34
N CYS A 65 17.91 6.46 -8.55
CA CYS A 65 18.44 6.62 -7.21
C CYS A 65 18.15 5.39 -6.33
N SER A 66 16.95 4.80 -6.44
CA SER A 66 16.60 3.60 -5.67
C SER A 66 17.43 2.38 -6.06
N LYS A 67 17.74 2.21 -7.36
CA LYS A 67 18.63 1.13 -7.84
C LYS A 67 20.05 1.32 -7.31
N ILE A 68 20.61 2.52 -7.46
CA ILE A 68 21.97 2.82 -7.00
C ILE A 68 22.07 2.73 -5.48
N ALA A 69 21.08 3.25 -4.75
CA ALA A 69 21.02 3.16 -3.29
C ALA A 69 21.03 1.72 -2.82
N LYS A 70 20.28 0.82 -3.47
CA LYS A 70 20.25 -0.60 -3.10
C LYS A 70 21.62 -1.25 -3.29
N ILE A 71 22.28 -0.99 -4.41
CA ILE A 71 23.61 -1.56 -4.75
C ILE A 71 24.67 -1.01 -3.79
N SER A 72 24.75 0.31 -3.64
CA SER A 72 25.72 0.97 -2.76
C SER A 72 25.49 0.62 -1.28
N TRP A 73 24.24 0.52 -0.82
CA TRP A 73 23.95 0.09 0.55
C TRP A 73 24.34 -1.36 0.83
N SER A 74 24.18 -2.26 -0.15
CA SER A 74 24.58 -3.65 -0.01
C SER A 74 26.09 -3.82 0.13
N SER A 75 26.86 -2.96 -0.55
CA SER A 75 28.32 -2.91 -0.50
C SER A 75 28.88 -1.97 0.56
N ALA A 76 28.03 -1.27 1.31
CA ALA A 76 28.46 -0.33 2.34
C ALA A 76 29.08 -1.04 3.54
N ASN A 77 30.11 -0.41 4.11
CA ASN A 77 30.73 -0.84 5.36
C ASN A 77 29.75 -0.70 6.54
N ASP A 78 30.04 -1.42 7.62
CA ASP A 78 29.18 -1.41 8.80
C ASP A 78 29.18 -0.06 9.52
N GLN A 79 30.28 0.70 9.42
CA GLN A 79 30.37 2.05 9.97
C GLN A 79 29.33 3.00 9.35
N LEU A 80 29.16 2.98 8.03
CA LEU A 80 28.15 3.79 7.34
C LEU A 80 26.74 3.35 7.72
N LYS A 81 26.50 2.04 7.78
CA LYS A 81 25.20 1.49 8.16
C LYS A 81 24.82 1.88 9.58
N GLU A 82 25.78 1.81 10.51
CA GLU A 82 25.60 2.18 11.91
C GLU A 82 25.40 3.68 12.07
N PHE A 83 26.15 4.51 11.33
CA PHE A 83 25.90 5.94 11.28
C PHE A 83 24.45 6.24 10.87
N PHE A 84 23.99 5.69 9.74
CA PHE A 84 22.64 5.97 9.27
C PHE A 84 21.56 5.39 10.19
N ARG A 85 21.88 4.35 10.98
CA ARG A 85 21.00 3.83 12.02
C ARG A 85 20.84 4.86 13.15
N ASN A 86 21.94 5.38 13.68
CA ASN A 86 21.93 6.39 14.73
C ASN A 86 21.28 7.68 14.23
N TYR A 87 21.71 8.16 13.07
CA TYR A 87 21.18 9.36 12.44
C TYR A 87 19.67 9.27 12.18
N ALA A 88 19.16 8.13 11.70
CA ALA A 88 17.72 7.94 11.51
C ALA A 88 16.95 7.90 12.85
N ASN A 89 17.53 7.30 13.89
CA ASN A 89 16.95 7.26 15.23
C ASN A 89 16.89 8.66 15.87
N ASP A 90 17.95 9.44 15.75
CA ASP A 90 18.02 10.80 16.31
C ASP A 90 16.99 11.71 15.65
N VAL A 91 16.86 11.63 14.32
CA VAL A 91 15.81 12.34 13.58
C VAL A 91 14.41 11.88 14.03
N LEU A 92 14.22 10.58 14.27
CA LEU A 92 12.95 10.04 14.74
C LEU A 92 12.61 10.52 16.17
N ASN A 93 13.61 10.68 17.03
CA ASN A 93 13.47 11.11 18.41
C ASN A 93 13.23 12.62 18.53
N ASN A 94 13.85 13.41 17.64
CA ASN A 94 13.73 14.87 17.64
C ASN A 94 12.40 15.38 17.05
N ARG A 95 11.65 14.51 16.34
CA ARG A 95 10.40 14.94 15.71
C ARG A 95 9.30 15.22 16.73
N LYS A 96 8.49 16.24 16.47
CA LYS A 96 7.24 16.48 17.20
C LYS A 96 6.32 15.25 17.02
N LYS A 97 5.68 14.78 18.10
CA LYS A 97 4.76 13.64 18.05
C LYS A 97 3.64 13.92 17.04
N VAL A 98 3.63 13.19 15.93
CA VAL A 98 2.56 13.24 14.93
C VAL A 98 1.57 12.12 15.23
N TYR A 99 0.36 12.49 15.64
CA TYR A 99 -0.74 11.55 15.83
C TYR A 99 -1.35 11.22 14.46
N ARG A 100 -1.22 9.96 14.01
CA ARG A 100 -1.93 9.50 12.82
C ARG A 100 -3.40 9.34 13.19
N ILE A 101 -4.26 10.19 12.64
CA ILE A 101 -5.71 9.98 12.70
C ILE A 101 -6.02 8.78 11.81
N VAL A 102 -6.22 7.62 12.43
CA VAL A 102 -6.69 6.43 11.71
C VAL A 102 -8.19 6.59 11.54
N ASN A 103 -8.60 7.05 10.36
CA ASN A 103 -10.01 7.03 10.00
C ASN A 103 -10.33 5.57 9.63
N ASN A 104 -10.85 4.80 10.60
CA ASN A 104 -11.41 3.47 10.37
C ASN A 104 -12.71 3.58 9.56
N ARG A 105 -12.63 4.13 8.35
CA ARG A 105 -13.64 3.86 7.34
C ARG A 105 -13.37 2.44 6.88
N SER A 106 -13.95 1.48 7.60
CA SER A 106 -14.13 0.12 7.11
C SER A 106 -14.65 0.25 5.68
N LYS A 107 -13.81 -0.07 4.69
CA LYS A 107 -14.31 -0.26 3.32
C LYS A 107 -15.46 -1.26 3.45
N PRO A 108 -16.67 -0.98 2.94
CA PRO A 108 -17.74 -1.96 2.99
C PRO A 108 -17.17 -3.24 2.40
N LYS A 109 -17.23 -4.36 3.15
CA LYS A 109 -16.91 -5.68 2.61
C LYS A 109 -17.70 -5.77 1.31
N LYS A 110 -17.02 -6.00 0.18
CA LYS A 110 -17.71 -6.40 -1.05
C LYS A 110 -18.50 -7.65 -0.67
N SER A 111 -19.80 -7.52 -0.43
CA SER A 111 -20.63 -8.69 -0.20
C SER A 111 -20.53 -9.49 -1.49
N SER A 112 -20.23 -10.78 -1.36
CA SER A 112 -20.34 -11.71 -2.47
C SER A 112 -21.82 -11.93 -2.79
N PHE A 113 -22.49 -10.88 -3.27
CA PHE A 113 -23.88 -10.86 -3.71
C PHE A 113 -24.03 -11.56 -5.07
N ARG A 114 -23.40 -12.73 -5.22
CA ARG A 114 -23.58 -13.59 -6.41
C ARG A 114 -24.13 -14.97 -6.09
N ARG A 115 -24.12 -15.42 -4.82
CA ARG A 115 -24.75 -16.70 -4.45
C ARG A 115 -26.24 -16.56 -4.11
N PHE A 116 -26.64 -15.50 -3.41
CA PHE A 116 -28.05 -15.30 -3.02
C PHE A 116 -29.00 -15.08 -4.21
N VAL A 117 -28.55 -14.41 -5.28
CA VAL A 117 -29.38 -14.16 -6.47
C VAL A 117 -29.68 -15.46 -7.21
N VAL A 118 -28.70 -16.37 -7.31
CA VAL A 118 -28.88 -17.66 -8.00
C VAL A 118 -29.88 -18.54 -7.24
N ASP A 119 -29.80 -18.60 -5.91
CA ASP A 119 -30.74 -19.41 -5.11
C ASP A 119 -32.18 -18.89 -5.22
N GLN A 120 -32.37 -17.58 -5.27
CA GLN A 120 -33.71 -16.99 -5.37
C GLN A 120 -34.34 -17.25 -6.75
N GLU A 121 -33.57 -17.14 -7.83
CA GLU A 121 -34.05 -17.46 -9.19
C GLU A 121 -34.47 -18.93 -9.32
N VAL A 122 -33.68 -19.86 -8.74
CA VAL A 122 -34.01 -21.30 -8.75
C VAL A 122 -35.28 -21.59 -7.96
N HIS A 123 -35.42 -21.03 -6.76
CA HIS A 123 -36.63 -21.22 -5.94
C HIS A 123 -37.88 -20.65 -6.63
N THR A 124 -37.76 -19.49 -7.28
CA THR A 124 -38.89 -18.85 -7.97
C THR A 124 -39.32 -19.67 -9.19
N ARG A 125 -38.37 -20.24 -9.95
CA ARG A 125 -38.68 -21.13 -11.08
C ARG A 125 -39.41 -22.39 -10.65
N GLN A 126 -38.93 -23.07 -9.61
CA GLN A 126 -39.57 -24.28 -9.10
C GLN A 126 -41.01 -24.03 -8.62
N HIS A 127 -41.25 -22.89 -7.95
CA HIS A 127 -42.59 -22.53 -7.50
C HIS A 127 -43.54 -22.22 -8.68
N LEU A 128 -43.03 -21.61 -9.75
CA LEU A 128 -43.82 -21.29 -10.93
C LEU A 128 -44.20 -22.56 -11.72
N GLU A 129 -43.24 -23.46 -11.91
CA GLU A 129 -43.45 -24.77 -12.58
C GLU A 129 -44.50 -25.61 -11.84
N ALA A 130 -44.40 -25.71 -10.50
CA ALA A 130 -45.39 -26.40 -9.69
C ALA A 130 -46.81 -25.80 -9.85
N GLN A 131 -46.95 -24.47 -9.84
CA GLN A 131 -48.25 -23.82 -10.03
C GLN A 131 -48.86 -24.09 -11.42
N THR A 132 -48.04 -24.11 -12.47
CA THR A 132 -48.53 -24.45 -13.82
C THR A 132 -49.00 -25.90 -13.94
N GLU A 133 -48.31 -26.85 -13.30
CA GLU A 133 -48.75 -28.26 -13.29
C GLU A 133 -50.11 -28.42 -12.58
N PHE A 134 -50.32 -27.76 -11.44
CA PHE A 134 -51.61 -27.77 -10.74
C PHE A 134 -52.74 -27.19 -11.59
N GLN A 135 -52.49 -26.10 -12.32
CA GLN A 135 -53.53 -25.43 -13.11
C GLN A 135 -53.92 -26.22 -14.36
N ILE A 136 -52.99 -26.96 -14.97
CA ILE A 136 -53.28 -27.83 -16.12
C ILE A 136 -54.11 -29.05 -15.67
N CYS A 137 -53.81 -29.64 -14.51
CA CYS A 137 -54.56 -30.78 -13.99
C CYS A 137 -55.97 -30.42 -13.49
N SER A 138 -56.21 -29.19 -13.04
CA SER A 138 -57.53 -28.73 -12.58
C SER A 138 -58.50 -28.34 -13.71
N MET A 139 -58.01 -28.17 -14.95
CA MET A 139 -58.79 -27.71 -16.11
C MET A 139 -59.29 -28.87 -16.99
N ARG A 140 -59.50 -30.07 -16.44
CA ARG A 140 -60.22 -31.13 -17.17
C ARG A 140 -61.69 -30.73 -17.30
N PRO A 141 -62.23 -30.55 -18.52
CA PRO A 141 -63.58 -30.04 -18.71
C PRO A 141 -64.62 -31.05 -18.22
N THR A 142 -65.41 -30.64 -17.24
CA THR A 142 -66.61 -31.37 -16.82
C THR A 142 -67.72 -31.04 -17.81
N ILE A 143 -68.07 -32.00 -18.66
CA ILE A 143 -69.19 -31.86 -19.61
C ILE A 143 -70.49 -31.80 -18.81
N MET A 144 -71.14 -30.64 -18.75
CA MET A 144 -72.47 -30.46 -18.17
C MET A 144 -73.43 -29.97 -19.25
N ARG A 145 -74.45 -30.79 -19.53
CA ARG A 145 -75.51 -30.57 -20.51
C ARG A 145 -76.47 -29.48 -20.00
N PHE A 146 -76.79 -28.52 -20.85
CA PHE A 146 -77.82 -27.52 -20.59
C PHE A 146 -79.22 -28.11 -20.79
N SER A 147 -80.10 -27.91 -19.81
CA SER A 147 -81.56 -27.94 -20.01
C SER A 147 -82.11 -26.55 -19.68
N ILE A 148 -82.76 -25.96 -20.68
CA ILE A 148 -83.24 -24.57 -20.78
C ILE A 148 -84.70 -24.51 -20.31
N PHE A 149 -85.13 -23.30 -19.92
CA PHE A 149 -86.51 -22.80 -19.73
C PHE A 149 -87.08 -22.95 -18.30
N ASP A 150 -87.89 -22.05 -17.76
CA ASP A 150 -88.57 -20.85 -18.28
C ASP A 150 -88.97 -19.94 -17.10
N PHE A 151 -89.46 -18.74 -17.42
CA PHE A 151 -89.99 -17.71 -16.51
C PHE A 151 -91.21 -18.16 -15.68
#